data_AF-A0A1J1JG90-F1
#
_entry.id   AF-A0A1J1JG90-F1
#
_cell.length_a   1.000
_cell.length_b   1.000
_cell.length_c   1.000
_cell.angle_alpha   90.00
_cell.angle_beta   90.00
_cell.angle_gamma   90.00
#
_symmetry.space_group_name_H-M   'P 1'
#
loop_
_entity.id
_entity.type
_entity.pdbx_description
1 polymer ?
#
loop_
_entity_poly.entity_id
_entity_poly.type
_entity_poly.pdbx_seq_one_letter_code
_entity_poly.pdbx_strand_id
1 'polypeptide(L)'
;MIEILGGRGQLDWQKHQLLNKALMMDYLIAREVVKPRIEMRTISHQATLPEVIELCLETGYSRIPVQGESKDQIVGIVHLKRALQLAHAHDEERDNISVTEAMSPPVYVPETKRVGDLLKEMLQQRLHLAIVVDEYGGTVGLVTLEDILEELVGEIYDESDFPSRTQPLDKLTTGRPRTRSSRPTRPTKKVRKLPER
;
A
#
# COMPACT_ATOMS: atom_id res chain seq x y z
N MET A 1 -21.26 -25.81 -3.57
CA MET A 1 -22.68 -25.45 -3.83
C MET A 1 -22.82 -23.96 -3.62
N ILE A 2 -22.69 -23.19 -4.70
CA ILE A 2 -23.45 -22.00 -5.12
C ILE A 2 -23.01 -21.86 -6.58
N GLU A 3 -23.63 -22.68 -7.41
CA GLU A 3 -23.70 -22.47 -8.85
C GLU A 3 -25.12 -21.97 -9.06
N ILE A 4 -25.27 -20.99 -9.96
CA ILE A 4 -26.55 -20.46 -10.48
C ILE A 4 -27.14 -19.30 -9.66
N LEU A 5 -26.70 -18.08 -9.99
CA LEU A 5 -27.62 -16.96 -10.19
C LEU A 5 -27.13 -16.11 -11.37
N GLY A 6 -27.66 -16.41 -12.55
CA GLY A 6 -27.35 -15.69 -13.78
C GLY A 6 -27.95 -14.29 -13.78
N GLY A 7 -27.08 -13.27 -13.91
CA GLY A 7 -27.47 -11.91 -14.22
C GLY A 7 -26.32 -10.91 -14.11
N ARG A 8 -25.69 -10.56 -15.25
CA ARG A 8 -24.71 -9.46 -15.46
C ARG A 8 -23.26 -9.78 -15.03
N GLY A 9 -22.52 -10.44 -15.92
CA GLY A 9 -21.21 -11.07 -15.69
C GLY A 9 -19.98 -10.18 -15.43
N GLN A 10 -20.13 -8.95 -14.95
CA GLN A 10 -19.01 -8.10 -14.51
C GLN A 10 -19.15 -7.66 -13.05
N LEU A 11 -20.38 -7.37 -12.61
CA LEU A 11 -20.70 -7.04 -11.22
C LEU A 11 -20.63 -8.25 -10.26
N ASP A 12 -20.63 -9.47 -10.80
CA ASP A 12 -20.53 -10.71 -10.02
C ASP A 12 -19.08 -11.01 -9.62
N TRP A 13 -18.11 -10.88 -10.54
CA TRP A 13 -16.72 -11.29 -10.29
C TRP A 13 -16.02 -10.44 -9.22
N GLN A 14 -16.18 -9.11 -9.25
CA GLN A 14 -15.59 -8.23 -8.23
C GLN A 14 -16.17 -8.50 -6.84
N LYS A 15 -17.49 -8.75 -6.76
CA LYS A 15 -18.14 -9.14 -5.50
C LYS A 15 -17.67 -10.50 -5.00
N HIS A 16 -17.46 -11.46 -5.90
CA HIS A 16 -16.85 -12.76 -5.56
C HIS A 16 -15.42 -12.60 -5.06
N GLN A 17 -14.60 -11.74 -5.67
CA GLN A 17 -13.24 -11.47 -5.21
C GLN A 17 -13.24 -10.83 -3.82
N LEU A 18 -14.06 -9.81 -3.60
CA LEU A 18 -14.20 -9.15 -2.30
C LEU A 18 -14.66 -10.15 -1.22
N LEU A 19 -15.66 -10.99 -1.53
CA LEU A 19 -16.15 -12.02 -0.60
C LEU A 19 -15.04 -13.04 -0.28
N ASN A 20 -14.33 -13.53 -1.29
CA ASN A 20 -13.22 -14.46 -1.08
C ASN A 20 -12.11 -13.83 -0.24
N LYS A 21 -11.70 -12.58 -0.52
CA LYS A 21 -10.69 -11.86 0.27
C LYS A 21 -11.17 -11.66 1.72
N ALA A 22 -12.43 -11.28 1.92
CA ALA A 22 -13.01 -11.16 3.25
C ALA A 22 -12.93 -12.48 4.04
N LEU A 23 -13.25 -13.61 3.38
CA LEU A 23 -13.15 -14.94 4.00
C LEU A 23 -11.70 -15.36 4.27
N MET A 24 -10.75 -14.96 3.41
CA MET A 24 -9.33 -15.26 3.59
C MET A 24 -8.69 -14.42 4.70
N MET A 25 -9.14 -13.18 4.88
CA MET A 25 -8.66 -12.26 5.92
C MET A 25 -8.86 -12.81 7.34
N ASP A 26 -9.87 -13.64 7.56
CA ASP A 26 -10.09 -14.31 8.85
C ASP A 26 -8.95 -15.28 9.21
N TYR A 27 -8.16 -15.73 8.23
CA TYR A 27 -6.99 -16.60 8.42
C TYR A 27 -5.68 -15.82 8.54
N LEU A 28 -5.66 -14.53 8.20
CA LEU A 28 -4.47 -13.69 8.28
C LEU A 28 -4.21 -13.23 9.71
N ILE A 29 -2.93 -13.10 10.06
CA ILE A 29 -2.46 -12.49 11.30
C ILE A 29 -1.79 -11.13 11.04
N ALA A 30 -1.68 -10.29 12.07
CA ALA A 30 -1.11 -8.95 11.98
C ALA A 30 0.30 -8.95 11.38
N ARG A 31 1.11 -10.00 11.64
CA ARG A 31 2.43 -10.20 11.04
C ARG A 31 2.44 -10.23 9.51
N GLU A 32 1.36 -10.67 8.87
CA GLU A 32 1.28 -10.80 7.41
C GLU A 32 0.95 -9.48 6.71
N VAL A 33 0.38 -8.51 7.45
CA VAL A 33 -0.02 -7.19 6.94
C VAL A 33 0.79 -6.04 7.56
N VAL A 34 1.83 -6.37 8.33
CA VAL A 34 2.64 -5.37 9.03
C VAL A 34 3.60 -4.68 8.05
N LYS A 35 3.72 -3.36 8.18
CA LYS A 35 4.84 -2.61 7.62
C LYS A 35 6.06 -2.80 8.53
N PRO A 36 7.14 -3.45 8.06
CA PRO A 36 8.28 -3.81 8.91
C PRO A 36 8.92 -2.60 9.58
N ARG A 37 9.49 -2.79 10.78
CA ARG A 37 10.17 -1.74 11.56
C ARG A 37 11.20 -0.94 10.75
N ILE A 38 11.92 -1.60 9.85
CA ILE A 38 12.96 -0.94 9.04
C ILE A 38 12.37 0.08 8.05
N GLU A 39 11.13 -0.13 7.62
CA GLU A 39 10.40 0.74 6.69
C GLU A 39 9.61 1.84 7.40
N MET A 40 9.45 1.74 8.73
CA MET A 40 8.78 2.77 9.52
C MET A 40 9.53 4.10 9.45
N ARG A 41 8.79 5.16 9.12
CA ARG A 41 9.21 6.54 9.38
C ARG A 41 8.81 6.92 10.79
N THR A 42 9.80 7.20 11.61
CA THR A 42 9.65 7.53 13.03
C THR A 42 10.42 8.81 13.33
N ILE A 43 10.09 9.44 14.46
CA ILE A 43 10.82 10.61 14.95
C ILE A 43 11.24 10.41 16.41
N SER A 44 12.41 10.94 16.80
CA SER A 44 12.90 10.83 18.19
C SER A 44 11.99 11.55 19.16
N HIS A 45 11.84 11.05 20.39
CA HIS A 45 11.08 11.75 21.42
C HIS A 45 11.73 13.06 21.89
N GLN A 46 13.02 13.24 21.64
CA GLN A 46 13.72 14.51 21.86
C GLN A 46 13.52 15.53 20.74
N ALA A 47 12.80 15.16 19.67
CA ALA A 47 12.53 16.06 18.56
C ALA A 47 11.56 17.18 18.96
N THR A 48 11.53 18.21 18.13
CA THR A 48 10.66 19.36 18.26
C THR A 48 9.43 19.24 17.36
N LEU A 49 8.45 20.11 17.62
CA LEU A 49 7.22 20.16 16.86
C LEU A 49 7.40 20.55 15.38
N PRO A 50 8.29 21.50 15.01
CA PRO A 50 8.61 21.77 13.61
C PRO A 50 9.17 20.55 12.87
N GLU A 51 10.07 19.79 13.49
CA GLU A 51 10.71 18.62 12.86
C GLU A 51 9.69 17.54 12.50
N VAL A 52 8.71 17.27 13.36
CA VAL A 52 7.65 16.31 13.03
C VAL A 52 6.72 16.84 11.95
N ILE A 53 6.45 18.15 11.91
CA ILE A 53 5.62 18.77 10.86
C ILE A 53 6.33 18.65 9.52
N GLU A 54 7.62 18.98 9.46
CA GLU A 54 8.45 18.85 8.26
C GLU A 54 8.47 17.40 7.77
N LEU A 55 8.74 16.43 8.65
CA LEU A 55 8.70 15.01 8.31
C LEU A 55 7.33 14.57 7.74
N CYS A 56 6.23 15.07 8.31
CA CYS A 56 4.89 14.79 7.76
C CYS A 56 4.69 15.38 6.37
N LEU A 57 5.20 16.59 6.11
CA LEU A 57 5.09 17.26 4.80
C LEU A 57 5.95 16.56 3.74
N GLU A 58 7.15 16.11 4.09
CA GLU A 58 8.04 15.37 3.20
C GLU A 58 7.51 13.98 2.82
N THR A 59 6.95 13.27 3.80
CA THR A 59 6.48 11.89 3.60
C THR A 59 5.03 11.81 3.13
N GLY A 60 4.24 12.86 3.34
CA GLY A 60 2.79 12.85 3.16
C GLY A 60 2.02 12.11 4.26
N TYR A 61 2.69 11.64 5.32
CA TYR A 61 2.04 10.89 6.39
C TYR A 61 1.32 11.81 7.37
N SER A 62 0.09 11.41 7.72
CA SER A 62 -0.73 12.14 8.71
C SER A 62 -0.39 11.77 10.15
N ARG A 63 0.27 10.64 10.37
CA ARG A 63 0.62 10.10 11.69
C ARG A 63 2.04 9.56 11.68
N ILE A 64 2.85 9.95 12.66
CA ILE A 64 4.24 9.52 12.81
C ILE A 64 4.43 8.90 14.21
N PRO A 65 4.93 7.65 14.31
CA PRO A 65 5.36 7.07 15.56
C PRO A 65 6.57 7.83 16.14
N VAL A 66 6.50 8.14 17.43
CA VAL A 66 7.59 8.74 18.20
C VAL A 66 8.38 7.60 18.86
N GLN A 67 9.65 7.48 18.54
CA GLN A 67 10.54 6.47 19.11
C GLN A 67 11.23 6.98 20.38
N GLY A 68 11.53 6.07 21.30
CA GLY A 68 12.38 6.29 22.46
C GLY A 68 13.85 6.38 22.04
N GLU A 69 14.72 5.59 22.69
CA GLU A 69 16.13 5.49 22.32
C GLU A 69 16.37 4.70 21.02
N SER A 70 15.40 3.86 20.63
CA SER A 70 15.45 3.09 19.38
C SER A 70 14.06 2.89 18.79
N LYS A 71 14.01 2.47 17.51
CA LYS A 71 12.77 2.08 16.82
C LYS A 71 12.07 0.87 17.46
N ASP A 72 12.72 0.15 18.36
CA ASP A 72 12.12 -1.00 19.05
C ASP A 72 11.13 -0.54 20.11
N GLN A 73 11.26 0.71 20.58
CA GLN A 73 10.40 1.31 21.60
C GLN A 73 9.69 2.53 21.03
N ILE A 74 8.44 2.37 20.64
CA ILE A 74 7.58 3.51 20.28
C ILE A 74 6.94 4.04 21.56
N VAL A 75 7.11 5.32 21.87
CA VAL A 75 6.58 5.96 23.10
C VAL A 75 5.31 6.77 22.86
N GLY A 76 4.98 7.05 21.60
CA GLY A 76 3.83 7.86 21.23
C GLY A 76 3.53 7.84 19.74
N ILE A 77 2.40 8.43 19.37
CA ILE A 77 2.02 8.69 17.97
C ILE A 77 1.61 10.16 17.89
N VAL A 78 2.20 10.90 16.95
CA VAL A 78 1.83 12.29 16.68
C VAL A 78 0.94 12.34 15.45
N HIS A 79 -0.16 13.09 15.55
CA HIS A 79 -1.02 13.41 14.42
C HIS A 79 -0.67 14.81 13.90
N LEU A 80 -0.45 14.95 12.59
CA LEU A 80 -0.10 16.23 11.94
C LEU A 80 -1.05 17.37 12.33
N LYS A 81 -2.37 17.14 12.24
CA LYS A 81 -3.40 18.09 12.69
C LYS A 81 -3.16 18.60 14.12
N ARG A 82 -2.83 17.71 15.06
CA ARG A 82 -2.59 18.10 16.46
C ARG A 82 -1.30 18.90 16.58
N ALA A 83 -0.25 18.49 15.87
CA ALA A 83 1.01 19.22 15.84
C ALA A 83 0.81 20.65 15.30
N LEU A 84 0.09 20.81 14.19
CA LEU A 84 -0.23 22.13 13.63
C LEU A 84 -1.05 23.01 14.59
N GLN A 85 -2.03 22.43 15.30
CA GLN A 85 -2.82 23.17 16.28
C GLN A 85 -1.98 23.71 17.43
N LEU A 86 -1.07 22.90 17.97
CA LEU A 86 -0.18 23.33 19.04
C LEU A 86 0.83 24.37 18.54
N ALA A 87 1.38 24.15 17.36
CA ALA A 87 2.34 25.07 16.76
C ALA A 87 1.72 26.45 16.48
N HIS A 88 0.43 26.50 16.14
CA HIS A 88 -0.29 27.77 15.95
C HIS A 88 -0.68 28.46 17.27
N ALA A 89 -0.92 27.68 18.34
CA ALA A 89 -1.29 28.24 19.64
C ALA A 89 -0.11 28.92 20.37
N HIS A 90 1.13 28.58 20.00
CA HIS A 90 2.36 29.02 20.64
C HIS A 90 3.31 29.70 19.62
N ASP A 91 2.82 30.73 18.96
CA ASP A 91 3.51 31.37 17.81
C ASP A 91 4.91 31.93 18.18
N GLU A 92 5.12 32.38 19.42
CA GLU A 92 6.40 32.92 19.89
C GLU A 92 7.43 31.85 20.33
N GLU A 93 6.98 30.62 20.67
CA GLU A 93 7.84 29.53 21.20
C GLU A 93 7.79 28.27 20.33
N ARG A 94 7.19 28.36 19.13
CA ARG A 94 6.90 27.24 18.23
C ARG A 94 8.10 26.34 17.96
N ASP A 95 9.30 26.91 17.93
CA ASP A 95 10.53 26.21 17.58
C ASP A 95 11.08 25.31 18.69
N ASN A 96 10.63 25.49 19.94
CA ASN A 96 11.15 24.75 21.10
C ASN A 96 10.16 23.76 21.71
N ILE A 97 8.93 23.67 21.19
CA ILE A 97 7.90 22.77 21.73
C ILE A 97 8.32 21.32 21.47
N SER A 98 8.30 20.50 22.52
CA SER A 98 8.66 19.10 22.39
C SER A 98 7.59 18.35 21.58
N VAL A 99 8.01 17.43 20.72
CA VAL A 99 7.12 16.50 20.02
C VAL A 99 6.23 15.70 20.99
N THR A 100 6.70 15.49 22.23
CA THR A 100 5.99 14.74 23.26
C THR A 100 4.72 15.43 23.75
N GLU A 101 4.60 16.74 23.59
CA GLU A 101 3.38 17.49 23.93
C GLU A 101 2.24 17.26 22.94
N ALA A 102 2.59 16.88 21.71
CA ALA A 102 1.63 16.62 20.63
C ALA A 102 1.26 15.14 20.49
N MET A 103 1.97 14.24 21.18
CA MET A 103 1.79 12.80 21.01
C MET A 103 0.63 12.26 21.84
N SER A 104 0.02 11.19 21.35
CA SER A 104 -0.91 10.35 22.10
C SER A 104 -0.27 8.98 22.38
N PRO A 105 -0.71 8.25 23.43
CA PRO A 105 -0.19 6.92 23.71
C PRO A 105 -0.35 5.98 22.50
N PRO A 106 0.66 5.14 22.21
CA PRO A 106 0.55 4.16 21.14
C PRO A 106 -0.40 3.03 21.54
N VAL A 107 -1.11 2.48 20.55
CA VAL A 107 -1.87 1.23 20.72
C VAL A 107 -1.00 0.08 20.23
N TYR A 108 -0.77 -0.89 21.11
CA TYR A 108 -0.01 -2.09 20.78
C TYR A 108 -0.91 -3.28 20.51
N VAL A 109 -0.53 -4.08 19.51
CA VAL A 109 -1.20 -5.33 19.16
C VAL A 109 -0.16 -6.44 18.95
N PRO A 110 -0.42 -7.68 19.40
CA PRO A 110 0.52 -8.77 19.19
C PRO A 110 0.56 -9.17 17.71
N GLU A 111 1.73 -9.59 17.22
CA GLU A 111 1.91 -10.02 15.82
C GLU A 111 1.02 -11.21 15.41
N THR A 112 0.56 -12.00 16.38
CA THR A 112 -0.31 -13.16 16.20
C THR A 112 -1.81 -12.81 16.18
N LYS A 113 -2.20 -11.55 16.38
CA LYS A 113 -3.61 -11.12 16.35
C LYS A 113 -4.21 -11.33 14.96
N ARG A 114 -5.41 -11.89 14.88
CA ARG A 114 -6.12 -12.04 13.59
C ARG A 114 -6.47 -10.69 12.99
N VAL A 115 -6.30 -10.55 11.68
CA VAL A 115 -6.53 -9.30 10.95
C VAL A 115 -8.00 -8.88 11.04
N GLY A 116 -8.96 -9.80 10.95
CA GLY A 116 -10.39 -9.49 11.11
C GLY A 116 -10.73 -8.88 12.49
N ASP A 117 -10.15 -9.41 13.57
CA ASP A 117 -10.32 -8.88 14.91
C ASP A 117 -9.64 -7.51 15.07
N LEU A 118 -8.45 -7.36 14.50
CA LEU A 118 -7.72 -6.09 14.46
C LEU A 118 -8.51 -5.01 13.71
N LEU A 119 -9.05 -5.31 12.53
CA LEU A 119 -9.89 -4.41 11.74
C LEU A 119 -11.09 -3.93 12.56
N LYS A 120 -11.79 -4.87 13.20
CA LYS A 120 -12.96 -4.56 14.03
C LYS A 120 -12.59 -3.62 15.19
N GLU A 121 -11.49 -3.89 15.87
CA GLU A 121 -11.00 -3.04 16.96
C GLU A 121 -10.62 -1.64 16.47
N MET A 122 -9.89 -1.55 15.36
CA MET A 122 -9.49 -0.28 14.76
C MET A 122 -10.71 0.55 14.33
N LEU A 123 -11.74 -0.06 13.74
CA LEU A 123 -12.98 0.62 13.39
C LEU A 123 -13.77 1.09 14.63
N GLN A 124 -13.88 0.25 15.66
CA GLN A 124 -14.63 0.57 16.88
C GLN A 124 -13.97 1.69 17.69
N GLN A 125 -12.65 1.64 17.82
CA GLN A 125 -11.85 2.62 18.57
C GLN A 125 -11.41 3.81 17.72
N ARG A 126 -11.76 3.83 16.42
CA ARG A 126 -11.35 4.85 15.44
C ARG A 126 -9.82 5.02 15.36
N LEU A 127 -9.12 3.89 15.45
CA LEU A 127 -7.68 3.84 15.28
C LEU A 127 -7.34 3.73 13.79
N HIS A 128 -6.38 4.52 13.35
CA HIS A 128 -5.83 4.44 12.00
C HIS A 128 -4.44 3.81 11.96
N LEU A 129 -3.80 3.67 13.12
CA LEU A 129 -2.44 3.14 13.22
C LEU A 129 -2.31 2.38 14.54
N ALA A 130 -1.72 1.20 14.48
CA ALA A 130 -1.34 0.41 15.64
C ALA A 130 0.11 -0.07 15.49
N ILE A 131 0.80 -0.21 16.62
CA ILE A 131 2.17 -0.74 16.68
C ILE A 131 2.08 -2.24 16.92
N VAL A 132 2.72 -3.02 16.06
CA VAL A 132 2.74 -4.47 16.16
C VAL A 132 3.97 -4.88 16.97
N VAL A 133 3.77 -5.71 17.99
CA VAL A 133 4.83 -6.19 18.90
C VAL A 133 4.96 -7.70 18.90
N ASP A 134 6.17 -8.16 19.18
CA ASP A 134 6.49 -9.57 19.42
C ASP A 134 6.17 -9.97 20.88
N GLU A 135 6.41 -11.24 21.21
CA GLU A 135 6.19 -11.80 22.54
C GLU A 135 7.11 -11.22 23.63
N TYR A 136 8.19 -10.54 23.26
CA TYR A 136 9.13 -9.87 24.16
C TYR A 136 8.84 -8.37 24.30
N GLY A 137 7.82 -7.86 23.61
CA GLY A 137 7.45 -6.44 23.59
C GLY A 137 8.29 -5.58 22.63
N GLY A 138 9.11 -6.21 21.79
CA GLY A 138 9.85 -5.53 20.73
C GLY A 138 8.92 -5.10 19.61
N THR A 139 9.14 -3.90 19.06
CA THR A 139 8.37 -3.44 17.89
C THR A 139 8.75 -4.28 16.66
N VAL A 140 7.78 -5.00 16.10
CA VAL A 140 7.87 -5.70 14.82
C VAL A 140 7.68 -4.71 13.66
N GLY A 141 6.75 -3.78 13.84
CA GLY A 141 6.40 -2.79 12.83
C GLY A 141 5.15 -1.99 13.20
N LEU A 142 4.47 -1.46 12.20
CA LEU A 142 3.16 -0.83 12.35
C LEU A 142 2.17 -1.38 11.33
N VAL A 143 0.90 -1.21 11.61
CA VAL A 143 -0.19 -1.52 10.69
C VAL A 143 -1.15 -0.35 10.66
N THR A 144 -1.60 0.03 9.48
CA THR A 144 -2.60 1.07 9.30
C THR A 144 -3.95 0.48 8.93
N LEU A 145 -5.03 1.25 9.17
CA LEU A 145 -6.37 0.82 8.76
C LEU A 145 -6.44 0.68 7.24
N GLU A 146 -5.73 1.57 6.54
CA GLU A 146 -5.61 1.63 5.10
C GLU A 146 -4.97 0.35 4.55
N ASP A 147 -3.86 -0.13 5.16
CA ASP A 147 -3.19 -1.38 4.74
C ASP A 147 -4.13 -2.60 4.89
N ILE A 148 -4.91 -2.67 5.97
CA ILE A 148 -5.86 -3.78 6.18
C ILE A 148 -7.02 -3.73 5.18
N LEU A 149 -7.51 -2.53 4.86
CA LEU A 149 -8.56 -2.35 3.86
C LEU A 149 -8.05 -2.65 2.45
N GLU A 150 -6.79 -2.35 2.16
CA GLU A 150 -6.14 -2.72 0.90
C GLU A 150 -6.08 -4.24 0.73
N GLU A 151 -5.79 -5.00 1.79
CA GLU A 151 -5.81 -6.46 1.73
C GLU A 151 -7.22 -6.99 1.39
N LEU A 152 -8.26 -6.37 1.95
CA LEU A 152 -9.66 -6.70 1.68
C LEU A 152 -10.11 -6.33 0.26
N VAL A 153 -9.78 -5.13 -0.21
CA VAL A 153 -10.29 -4.58 -1.46
C VAL A 153 -9.40 -4.93 -2.66
N GLY A 154 -8.08 -5.01 -2.45
CA GLY A 154 -7.07 -5.11 -3.50
C GLY A 154 -6.90 -3.82 -4.31
N GLU A 155 -5.97 -3.86 -5.28
CA GLU A 155 -5.91 -2.88 -6.36
C GLU A 155 -7.23 -2.93 -7.13
N ILE A 156 -8.00 -1.84 -7.09
CA ILE A 156 -9.26 -1.75 -7.84
C ILE A 156 -8.87 -1.66 -9.32
N TYR A 157 -8.85 -2.81 -10.01
CA TYR A 157 -8.71 -2.86 -11.46
C TYR A 157 -9.82 -2.03 -12.09
N ASP A 158 -9.42 -1.01 -12.84
CA ASP A 158 -10.34 -0.13 -13.56
C ASP A 158 -11.03 -0.94 -14.69
N GLU A 159 -12.26 -0.57 -15.05
CA GLU A 159 -13.03 -1.24 -16.12
C GLU A 159 -12.29 -1.25 -17.47
N SER A 160 -11.30 -0.38 -17.61
CA SER A 160 -10.41 -0.20 -18.76
C SER A 160 -9.37 -1.31 -18.96
N ASP A 161 -9.07 -2.12 -17.94
CA ASP A 161 -7.95 -3.08 -17.97
C ASP A 161 -8.30 -4.46 -18.51
N PHE A 162 -9.54 -4.68 -18.94
CA PHE A 162 -9.91 -5.89 -19.68
C PHE A 162 -9.46 -5.77 -21.14
N PRO A 163 -8.54 -6.62 -21.64
CA PRO A 163 -8.30 -6.70 -23.07
C PRO A 163 -9.61 -7.12 -23.74
N SER A 164 -10.20 -6.22 -24.50
CA SER A 164 -11.42 -6.47 -25.28
C SER A 164 -11.20 -7.70 -26.15
N ARG A 165 -11.87 -8.80 -25.79
CA ARG A 165 -11.81 -10.05 -26.54
C ARG A 165 -12.65 -9.91 -27.80
N THR A 166 -12.10 -9.23 -28.80
CA THR A 166 -12.63 -9.21 -30.17
C THR A 166 -11.48 -9.18 -31.17
N GLN A 167 -10.90 -10.35 -31.41
CA GLN A 167 -10.43 -10.66 -32.76
C GLN A 167 -11.36 -11.73 -33.33
N PRO A 168 -12.10 -11.44 -34.42
CA PRO A 168 -12.85 -12.47 -35.12
C PRO A 168 -11.89 -13.55 -35.63
N LEU A 169 -12.29 -14.80 -35.43
CA LEU A 169 -11.63 -15.98 -35.98
C LEU A 169 -11.73 -15.92 -37.51
N ASP A 170 -10.70 -15.42 -38.19
CA ASP A 170 -10.65 -15.52 -39.66
C ASP A 170 -10.23 -16.93 -40.07
N LYS A 171 -10.97 -17.46 -41.03
CA LYS A 171 -11.21 -18.89 -41.21
C LYS A 171 -10.02 -19.57 -41.89
N LEU A 172 -9.54 -20.67 -41.31
CA LEU A 172 -8.84 -21.70 -42.07
C LEU A 172 -9.88 -22.54 -42.82
N THR A 173 -9.87 -22.53 -44.16
CA THR A 173 -9.76 -23.78 -44.95
C THR A 173 -9.57 -23.56 -46.48
N THR A 174 -8.52 -24.23 -46.99
CA THR A 174 -8.32 -24.88 -48.30
C THR A 174 -8.35 -24.13 -49.65
N GLY A 175 -7.20 -24.15 -50.33
CA GLY A 175 -7.09 -24.87 -51.61
C GLY A 175 -6.73 -24.10 -52.90
N ARG A 176 -5.43 -24.00 -53.22
CA ARG A 176 -4.71 -24.41 -54.46
C ARG A 176 -3.51 -23.50 -54.80
N PRO A 177 -2.43 -24.06 -55.39
CA PRO A 177 -1.19 -23.35 -55.65
C PRO A 177 -1.23 -22.62 -57.00
N ARG A 178 -0.65 -21.43 -57.09
CA ARG A 178 -0.23 -20.83 -58.36
C ARG A 178 1.29 -20.65 -58.38
N THR A 179 1.90 -21.34 -59.32
CA THR A 179 3.33 -21.39 -59.63
C THR A 179 3.73 -20.34 -60.68
N ARG A 180 4.99 -19.86 -60.56
CA ARG A 180 5.87 -19.20 -61.57
C ARG A 180 5.41 -17.81 -62.06
N SER A 181 6.24 -16.81 -62.34
CA SER A 181 7.69 -16.56 -62.46
C SER A 181 7.82 -15.04 -62.65
N SER A 182 8.79 -14.28 -62.13
CA SER A 182 10.16 -14.18 -62.67
C SER A 182 11.05 -13.32 -61.74
N ARG A 183 12.29 -13.76 -61.53
CA ARG A 183 13.47 -12.96 -61.08
C ARG A 183 14.13 -12.31 -62.33
N PRO A 184 15.23 -11.51 -62.24
CA PRO A 184 16.06 -11.04 -61.11
C PRO A 184 16.26 -9.49 -61.14
N THR A 185 16.93 -8.76 -60.24
CA THR A 185 18.38 -8.76 -59.93
C THR A 185 18.71 -7.96 -58.65
N ARG A 186 19.70 -8.47 -57.91
CA ARG A 186 20.53 -7.85 -56.84
C ARG A 186 21.62 -6.95 -57.53
N PRO A 187 22.56 -6.21 -56.86
CA PRO A 187 23.05 -6.37 -55.48
C PRO A 187 23.56 -5.11 -54.69
N THR A 188 23.74 -5.30 -53.37
CA THR A 188 24.86 -4.78 -52.50
C THR A 188 24.95 -3.26 -52.20
N LYS A 189 25.48 -2.74 -51.08
CA LYS A 189 26.41 -3.24 -50.04
C LYS A 189 26.47 -2.23 -48.87
N LYS A 190 26.72 -2.77 -47.65
CA LYS A 190 27.64 -2.29 -46.57
C LYS A 190 27.52 -0.84 -46.04
N VAL A 191 27.21 -0.62 -44.75
CA VAL A 191 28.02 -0.82 -43.50
C VAL A 191 29.00 0.34 -43.20
N ARG A 192 29.04 0.73 -41.90
CA ARG A 192 30.02 1.58 -41.16
C ARG A 192 29.81 3.10 -41.29
N LYS A 193 30.01 3.95 -40.28
CA LYS A 193 30.54 3.84 -38.90
C LYS A 193 30.31 5.21 -38.20
N LEU A 194 30.09 5.21 -36.89
CA LEU A 194 30.54 6.30 -35.97
C LEU A 194 32.09 6.34 -35.94
N PRO A 195 32.80 7.37 -35.40
CA PRO A 195 32.38 8.27 -34.31
C PRO A 195 32.91 9.74 -34.38
N GLU A 196 32.63 10.46 -33.29
CA GLU A 196 33.41 11.54 -32.64
C GLU A 196 33.52 12.93 -33.28
N ARG A 197 32.93 13.92 -32.59
CA ARG A 197 33.66 14.93 -31.81
C ARG A 197 32.81 15.38 -30.62
#